data_AF-A0A0D4DD79-F1
#
_entry.id   AF-A0A0D4DD79-F1
#
_cell.length_a   1.000
_cell.length_b   1.000
_cell.length_c   1.000
_cell.angle_alpha   90.00
_cell.angle_beta   90.00
_cell.angle_gamma   90.00
#
_symmetry.space_group_name_H-M   'P 1'
#
loop_
_entity.id
_entity.type
_entity.pdbx_description
1 polymer ?
#
loop_
_entity_poly.entity_id
_entity_poly.type
_entity_poly.pdbx_seq_one_letter_code
_entity_poly.pdbx_strand_id
1 'polypeptide(L)'
;MAPLMFEIPETLFDAQRALASQAERSREALAAIFQAYDPKSCIAAAGGMLTIPDFQAYSVRLEAVCHLAVASASGTKRPTKQDASRWFTQVGQAVTLMEDAAEDVFVGRVHFEDRNYLILEGLFEANCHHLQHMLNVLEQSPDIEFYAILRKACRTLLLLSDRICSRAGLDAFICGSEHKVSTLPLDQLPTLKAWASALPSLTQRSRKWGETQALLRNFSLLPPTEMSVWG
;
A
#
# COMPACT_ATOMS: atom_id res chain seq x y z
N MET A 1 -21.26 -5.66 -39.05
CA MET A 1 -21.13 -5.38 -37.61
C MET A 1 -22.18 -4.36 -37.25
N ALA A 2 -23.22 -4.76 -36.52
CA ALA A 2 -24.21 -3.81 -36.01
C ALA A 2 -23.55 -2.95 -34.91
N PRO A 3 -23.85 -1.64 -34.84
CA PRO A 3 -23.33 -0.80 -33.77
C PRO A 3 -23.91 -1.28 -32.44
N LEU A 4 -23.08 -1.33 -31.40
CA LEU A 4 -23.54 -1.48 -30.02
C LEU A 4 -24.43 -0.27 -29.69
N MET A 5 -25.75 -0.47 -29.80
CA MET A 5 -26.73 0.52 -29.40
C MET A 5 -26.65 0.64 -27.89
N PHE A 6 -26.06 1.73 -27.40
CA PHE A 6 -26.02 2.05 -25.98
C PHE A 6 -27.44 2.50 -25.61
N GLU A 7 -28.26 1.59 -25.09
CA GLU A 7 -29.58 1.94 -24.57
C GLU A 7 -29.39 2.93 -23.43
N ILE A 8 -29.85 4.17 -23.64
CA ILE A 8 -29.82 5.21 -22.63
C ILE A 8 -30.88 4.84 -21.59
N PRO A 9 -30.54 4.67 -20.31
CA PRO A 9 -31.51 4.31 -19.28
C PRO A 9 -32.62 5.36 -19.21
N GLU A 10 -33.88 4.94 -19.24
CA GLU A 10 -35.03 5.85 -19.22
C GLU A 10 -35.25 6.51 -17.86
N THR A 11 -34.71 5.92 -16.79
CA THR A 11 -34.83 6.46 -15.42
C THR A 11 -33.48 6.59 -14.74
N LEU A 12 -33.39 7.50 -13.76
CA LEU A 12 -32.22 7.63 -12.89
C LEU A 12 -31.90 6.32 -12.15
N PHE A 13 -32.92 5.57 -11.72
CA PHE A 13 -32.73 4.28 -11.04
C PHE A 13 -32.11 3.23 -11.96
N ASP A 14 -32.55 3.18 -13.22
CA ASP A 14 -31.98 2.26 -14.20
C ASP A 14 -30.53 2.65 -14.56
N ALA A 15 -30.25 3.96 -14.65
CA ALA A 15 -28.89 4.46 -14.82
C ALA A 15 -27.98 4.09 -13.63
N GLN A 16 -28.45 4.27 -12.40
CA GLN A 16 -27.72 3.88 -11.19
C GLN A 16 -27.45 2.36 -11.15
N ARG A 17 -28.46 1.54 -11.48
CA ARG A 17 -28.31 0.08 -11.53
C ARG A 17 -27.30 -0.35 -12.60
N ALA A 18 -27.40 0.23 -13.80
CA ALA A 18 -26.46 -0.04 -14.89
C ALA A 18 -25.02 0.33 -14.51
N LEU A 19 -24.82 1.49 -13.88
CA LEU A 19 -23.52 1.93 -13.37
C LEU A 19 -22.97 0.99 -12.29
N ALA A 20 -23.81 0.56 -11.34
CA ALA A 20 -23.41 -0.41 -10.31
C ALA A 20 -22.96 -1.74 -10.93
N SER A 21 -23.74 -2.29 -11.86
CA SER A 21 -23.39 -3.54 -12.56
C SER A 21 -22.16 -3.39 -13.45
N GLN A 22 -21.92 -2.22 -14.03
CA GLN A 22 -20.68 -1.90 -14.76
C GLN A 22 -19.48 -1.90 -13.79
N ALA A 23 -19.62 -1.28 -12.62
CA ALA A 23 -18.59 -1.22 -11.60
C ALA A 23 -18.23 -2.62 -11.07
N GLU A 24 -19.23 -3.48 -10.81
CA GLU A 24 -19.00 -4.86 -10.37
C GLU A 24 -18.25 -5.69 -11.41
N ARG A 25 -18.65 -5.62 -12.68
CA ARG A 25 -17.93 -6.29 -13.78
C ARG A 25 -16.49 -5.79 -13.90
N SER A 26 -16.29 -4.48 -13.75
CA SER A 26 -14.95 -3.87 -13.80
C SER A 26 -14.08 -4.35 -12.62
N ARG A 27 -14.66 -4.42 -11.42
CA ARG A 27 -14.01 -4.97 -10.22
C ARG A 27 -13.61 -6.44 -10.41
N GLU A 28 -14.50 -7.27 -10.94
CA GLU A 28 -14.22 -8.69 -11.21
C GLU A 28 -13.13 -8.87 -12.26
N ALA A 29 -13.16 -8.08 -13.34
CA ALA A 29 -12.12 -8.08 -14.35
C ALA A 29 -10.75 -7.68 -13.78
N LEU A 30 -10.72 -6.67 -12.91
CA LEU A 30 -9.49 -6.26 -12.22
C LEU A 30 -8.99 -7.33 -11.25
N ALA A 31 -9.86 -7.95 -10.47
CA ALA A 31 -9.50 -9.05 -9.58
C ALA A 31 -8.94 -10.25 -10.35
N ALA A 32 -9.55 -10.61 -11.48
CA ALA A 32 -9.10 -11.72 -12.33
C ALA A 32 -7.67 -11.55 -12.85
N ILE A 33 -7.19 -10.30 -13.03
CA ILE A 33 -5.80 -10.05 -13.42
C ILE A 33 -4.82 -10.64 -12.40
N PHE A 34 -5.13 -10.57 -11.10
CA PHE A 34 -4.20 -10.96 -10.04
C PHE A 34 -4.20 -12.45 -9.72
N GLN A 35 -5.26 -13.19 -10.08
CA GLN A 35 -5.43 -14.62 -9.74
C GLN A 35 -4.25 -15.51 -10.13
N ALA A 36 -3.60 -15.23 -11.27
CA ALA A 36 -2.48 -16.04 -11.75
C ALA A 36 -1.18 -15.86 -10.94
N TYR A 37 -1.07 -14.79 -10.15
CA TYR A 37 0.18 -14.40 -9.52
C TYR A 37 0.35 -14.92 -8.09
N ASP A 38 1.61 -15.12 -7.73
CA ASP A 38 2.03 -15.39 -6.35
C ASP A 38 1.75 -14.17 -5.45
N PRO A 39 0.94 -14.32 -4.39
CA PRO A 39 0.51 -13.20 -3.53
C PRO A 39 1.69 -12.43 -2.94
N LYS A 40 2.70 -13.14 -2.43
CA LYS A 40 3.87 -12.53 -1.78
C LYS A 40 4.67 -11.68 -2.74
N SER A 41 4.92 -12.21 -3.94
CA SER A 41 5.69 -11.49 -4.96
C SER A 41 4.91 -10.28 -5.50
N CYS A 42 3.58 -10.37 -5.61
CA CYS A 42 2.72 -9.22 -5.96
C CYS A 42 2.76 -8.12 -4.91
N ILE A 43 2.52 -8.46 -3.64
CA ILE A 43 2.54 -7.51 -2.53
C ILE A 43 3.92 -6.87 -2.42
N ALA A 44 5.00 -7.65 -2.59
CA ALA A 44 6.34 -7.12 -2.55
C ALA A 44 6.65 -6.16 -3.71
N ALA A 45 6.16 -6.47 -4.91
CA ALA A 45 6.31 -5.59 -6.07
C ALA A 45 5.52 -4.29 -5.90
N ALA A 46 4.24 -4.37 -5.50
CA ALA A 46 3.39 -3.22 -5.30
C ALA A 46 3.85 -2.34 -4.12
N GLY A 47 4.19 -2.96 -2.99
CA GLY A 47 4.72 -2.27 -1.82
C GLY A 47 6.06 -1.58 -2.08
N GLY A 48 6.93 -2.16 -2.91
CA GLY A 48 8.16 -1.47 -3.31
C GLY A 48 7.95 -0.33 -4.30
N MET A 49 6.86 -0.32 -5.09
CA MET A 49 6.49 0.86 -5.88
C MET A 49 6.04 2.02 -4.99
N LEU A 50 5.38 1.73 -3.87
CA LEU A 50 4.98 2.73 -2.87
C LEU A 50 6.16 3.40 -2.13
N THR A 51 7.39 2.90 -2.31
CA THR A 51 8.60 3.52 -1.74
C THR A 51 9.37 4.39 -2.75
N ILE A 52 8.81 4.64 -3.93
CA ILE A 52 9.45 5.43 -4.99
C ILE A 52 8.89 6.86 -4.94
N PRO A 53 9.70 7.89 -4.63
CA PRO A 53 9.23 9.28 -4.52
C PRO A 53 8.54 9.79 -5.79
N ASP A 54 9.05 9.43 -6.96
CA ASP A 54 8.47 9.82 -8.26
C ASP A 54 7.03 9.31 -8.44
N PHE A 55 6.58 8.37 -7.61
CA PHE A 55 5.24 7.80 -7.68
C PHE A 55 4.25 8.31 -6.65
N GLN A 56 4.61 9.35 -5.88
CA GLN A 56 3.75 9.91 -4.85
C GLN A 56 2.35 10.31 -5.38
N ALA A 57 2.27 10.97 -6.54
CA ALA A 57 1.00 11.36 -7.17
C ALA A 57 0.13 10.17 -7.64
N TYR A 58 0.61 8.93 -7.49
CA TYR A 58 -0.10 7.68 -7.84
C TYR A 58 -0.35 6.78 -6.66
N SER A 59 -0.17 7.28 -5.43
CA SER A 59 -0.35 6.47 -4.23
C SER A 59 -1.71 5.77 -4.24
N VAL A 60 -2.79 6.41 -4.73
CA VAL A 60 -4.14 5.80 -4.80
C VAL A 60 -4.15 4.55 -5.66
N ARG A 61 -3.65 4.61 -6.91
CA ARG A 61 -3.61 3.42 -7.77
C ARG A 61 -2.65 2.36 -7.25
N LEU A 62 -1.53 2.76 -6.64
CA LEU A 62 -0.56 1.79 -6.11
C LEU A 62 -1.12 1.07 -4.89
N GLU A 63 -1.84 1.75 -4.01
CA GLU A 63 -2.60 1.14 -2.91
C GLU A 63 -3.73 0.26 -3.44
N ALA A 64 -4.45 0.68 -4.49
CA ALA A 64 -5.45 -0.17 -5.13
C ALA A 64 -4.85 -1.45 -5.72
N VAL A 65 -3.65 -1.37 -6.33
CA VAL A 65 -2.89 -2.56 -6.78
C VAL A 65 -2.53 -3.45 -5.59
N CYS A 66 -2.06 -2.89 -4.46
CA CYS A 66 -1.80 -3.64 -3.24
C CYS A 66 -3.06 -4.36 -2.74
N HIS A 67 -4.20 -3.67 -2.68
CA HIS A 67 -5.47 -4.25 -2.23
C HIS A 67 -5.95 -5.38 -3.15
N LEU A 68 -5.88 -5.19 -4.47
CA LEU A 68 -6.24 -6.23 -5.44
C LEU A 68 -5.30 -7.44 -5.35
N ALA A 69 -3.99 -7.20 -5.19
CA ALA A 69 -3.02 -8.26 -4.97
C ALA A 69 -3.33 -9.07 -3.71
N VAL A 70 -3.60 -8.42 -2.58
CA VAL A 70 -3.94 -9.11 -1.33
C VAL A 70 -5.25 -9.88 -1.44
N ALA A 71 -6.27 -9.28 -2.07
CA ALA A 71 -7.60 -9.85 -2.10
C ALA A 71 -7.77 -10.96 -3.15
N SER A 72 -6.99 -10.94 -4.23
CA SER A 72 -7.28 -11.75 -5.43
C SER A 72 -6.12 -12.59 -5.94
N ALA A 73 -4.88 -12.34 -5.51
CA ALA A 73 -3.77 -13.21 -5.91
C ALA A 73 -3.87 -14.58 -5.22
N SER A 74 -3.69 -15.65 -5.98
CA SER A 74 -3.77 -17.03 -5.47
C SER A 74 -2.95 -18.03 -6.30
N GLY A 75 -2.16 -17.53 -7.25
CA GLY A 75 -1.40 -18.36 -8.18
C GLY A 75 0.07 -18.46 -7.79
N THR A 76 0.91 -18.75 -8.77
CA THR A 76 2.35 -19.00 -8.57
C THR A 76 3.23 -18.16 -9.50
N LYS A 77 2.63 -17.42 -10.46
CA LYS A 77 3.37 -16.56 -11.38
C LYS A 77 4.04 -15.44 -10.58
N ARG A 78 5.36 -15.30 -10.68
CA ARG A 78 6.05 -14.11 -10.17
C ARG A 78 5.87 -12.96 -11.16
N PRO A 79 5.52 -11.75 -10.70
CA PRO A 79 5.37 -10.62 -11.59
C PRO A 79 6.70 -10.21 -12.21
N THR A 80 6.60 -9.55 -13.36
CA THR A 80 7.70 -8.87 -14.06
C THR A 80 7.49 -7.34 -14.00
N LYS A 81 8.49 -6.56 -14.43
CA LYS A 81 8.34 -5.11 -14.57
C LYS A 81 7.19 -4.77 -15.53
N GLN A 82 7.05 -5.53 -16.62
CA GLN A 82 5.98 -5.35 -17.60
C GLN A 82 4.60 -5.63 -16.99
N ASP A 83 4.49 -6.67 -16.15
CA ASP A 83 3.25 -6.95 -15.43
C ASP A 83 2.89 -5.78 -14.48
N ALA A 84 3.87 -5.27 -13.72
CA ALA A 84 3.67 -4.12 -12.83
C ALA A 84 3.25 -2.85 -13.61
N SER A 85 3.88 -2.60 -14.76
CA SER A 85 3.48 -1.52 -15.67
C SER A 85 2.04 -1.68 -16.14
N ARG A 86 1.64 -2.91 -16.47
CA ARG A 86 0.29 -3.20 -16.93
C ARG A 86 -0.73 -2.96 -15.82
N TRP A 87 -0.43 -3.40 -14.60
CA TRP A 87 -1.29 -3.17 -13.43
C TRP A 87 -1.49 -1.69 -13.16
N PHE A 88 -0.40 -0.91 -13.15
CA PHE A 88 -0.45 0.53 -12.93
C PHE A 88 -1.38 1.24 -13.91
N THR A 89 -1.32 0.88 -15.20
CA THR A 89 -2.21 1.45 -16.21
C THR A 89 -3.65 0.97 -16.05
N GLN A 90 -3.87 -0.34 -15.91
CA GLN A 90 -5.21 -0.94 -15.85
C GLN A 90 -5.98 -0.52 -14.59
N VAL A 91 -5.33 -0.55 -13.44
CA VAL A 91 -5.92 -0.10 -12.17
C VAL A 91 -6.06 1.42 -12.15
N GLY A 92 -5.05 2.14 -12.67
CA GLY A 92 -5.09 3.60 -12.80
C GLY A 92 -6.33 4.08 -13.57
N GLN A 93 -6.72 3.42 -14.65
CA GLN A 93 -7.95 3.75 -15.40
C GLN A 93 -9.22 3.69 -14.55
N ALA A 94 -9.28 2.80 -13.55
CA ALA A 94 -10.44 2.66 -12.68
C ALA A 94 -10.47 3.69 -11.54
N VAL A 95 -9.31 4.19 -11.10
CA VAL A 95 -9.20 5.09 -9.94
C VAL A 95 -8.69 6.49 -10.28
N THR A 96 -8.51 6.82 -11.56
CA THR A 96 -7.88 8.09 -11.99
C THR A 96 -8.58 9.34 -11.47
N LEU A 97 -9.90 9.27 -11.23
CA LEU A 97 -10.71 10.37 -10.71
C LEU A 97 -10.54 10.57 -9.20
N MET A 98 -9.93 9.61 -8.50
CA MET A 98 -9.62 9.67 -7.08
C MET A 98 -8.20 10.18 -6.82
N GLU A 99 -7.38 10.34 -7.85
CA GLU A 99 -6.01 10.81 -7.72
C GLU A 99 -5.95 12.31 -7.81
N ASP A 100 -5.25 12.94 -6.86
CA ASP A 100 -4.87 14.35 -6.93
C ASP A 100 -3.35 14.51 -7.06
N ALA A 101 -2.87 15.74 -7.22
CA ALA A 101 -1.47 16.07 -7.09
C ALA A 101 -0.98 15.77 -5.66
N ALA A 102 0.33 15.54 -5.52
CA ALA A 102 0.92 15.41 -4.20
C ALA A 102 0.91 16.77 -3.49
N GLU A 103 0.26 16.86 -2.33
CA GLU A 103 0.15 18.10 -1.53
C GLU A 103 1.08 18.14 -0.32
N ASP A 104 1.69 17.01 0.03
CA ASP A 104 2.60 16.86 1.18
C ASP A 104 3.97 16.32 0.75
N VAL A 105 4.94 16.30 1.66
CA VAL A 105 6.21 15.58 1.45
C VAL A 105 5.95 14.09 1.23
N PHE A 106 6.85 13.39 0.56
CA PHE A 106 6.74 11.95 0.38
C PHE A 106 7.02 11.19 1.68
N VAL A 107 8.03 11.67 2.42
CA VAL A 107 8.44 11.10 3.72
C VAL A 107 8.36 12.17 4.79
N GLY A 108 7.51 11.96 5.79
CA GLY A 108 7.47 12.75 6.99
C GLY A 108 8.29 12.14 8.13
N ARG A 109 8.27 12.82 9.27
CA ARG A 109 8.97 12.41 10.48
C ARG A 109 8.10 12.63 11.70
N VAL A 110 8.01 11.61 12.55
CA VAL A 110 7.36 11.69 13.86
C VAL A 110 8.34 11.36 14.98
N HIS A 111 8.06 11.85 16.17
CA HIS A 111 8.79 11.60 17.41
C HIS A 111 7.95 10.75 18.37
N PHE A 112 8.56 9.72 18.96
CA PHE A 112 7.93 8.87 19.97
C PHE A 112 8.97 8.14 20.82
N GLU A 113 8.82 8.18 22.14
CA GLU A 113 9.70 7.58 23.14
C GLU A 113 11.18 7.95 22.90
N ASP A 114 11.47 9.25 22.86
CA ASP A 114 12.81 9.84 22.68
C ASP A 114 13.50 9.51 21.35
N ARG A 115 12.73 9.06 20.34
CA ARG A 115 13.26 8.70 19.02
C ARG A 115 12.42 9.28 17.89
N ASN A 116 13.10 9.63 16.80
CA ASN A 116 12.46 9.98 15.53
C ASN A 116 12.31 8.75 14.63
N TYR A 117 11.20 8.70 13.88
CA TYR A 117 10.88 7.66 12.91
C TYR A 117 10.46 8.29 11.59
N LEU A 118 10.87 7.65 10.48
CA LEU A 118 10.42 8.01 9.14
C LEU A 118 9.08 7.35 8.79
N ILE A 119 8.19 8.12 8.19
CA ILE A 119 6.84 7.68 7.80
C ILE A 119 6.57 8.11 6.36
N LEU A 120 5.98 7.23 5.56
CA LEU A 120 5.45 7.58 4.24
C LEU A 120 4.08 8.26 4.44
N GLU A 121 3.88 9.46 3.87
CA GLU A 121 2.63 10.22 4.06
C GLU A 121 1.42 9.54 3.40
N GLY A 122 1.60 8.69 2.37
CA GLY A 122 0.48 7.93 1.79
C GLY A 122 -0.61 8.81 1.17
N LEU A 123 -1.89 8.50 1.45
CA LEU A 123 -3.06 9.14 0.80
C LEU A 123 -3.69 10.31 1.55
N PHE A 124 -3.53 10.39 2.86
CA PHE A 124 -4.20 11.42 3.64
C PHE A 124 -3.28 12.62 3.80
N GLU A 125 -3.87 13.80 3.73
CA GLU A 125 -3.17 15.06 3.99
C GLU A 125 -2.70 15.14 5.45
N ALA A 126 -1.51 15.70 5.66
CA ALA A 126 -0.96 15.99 6.98
C ALA A 126 -0.90 14.76 7.92
N ASN A 127 -0.57 13.60 7.36
CA ASN A 127 -0.61 12.33 8.06
C ASN A 127 0.36 12.30 9.24
N CYS A 128 1.60 12.76 9.07
CA CYS A 128 2.55 12.89 10.18
C CYS A 128 2.06 13.86 11.26
N HIS A 129 1.37 14.94 10.89
CA HIS A 129 0.84 15.90 11.87
C HIS A 129 -0.20 15.22 12.78
N HIS A 130 -1.19 14.55 12.20
CA HIS A 130 -2.22 13.85 12.95
C HIS A 130 -1.63 12.69 13.77
N LEU A 131 -0.72 11.91 13.20
CA LEU A 131 -0.03 10.83 13.90
C LEU A 131 0.77 11.37 15.09
N GLN A 132 1.50 12.47 14.94
CA GLN A 132 2.26 13.08 16.04
C GLN A 132 1.36 13.47 17.21
N HIS A 133 0.19 14.04 16.94
CA HIS A 133 -0.77 14.38 17.99
C HIS A 133 -1.24 13.14 18.77
N MET A 134 -1.54 12.04 18.08
CA MET A 134 -1.94 10.78 18.73
C MET A 134 -0.80 10.19 19.57
N LEU A 135 0.44 10.24 19.06
CA LEU A 135 1.62 9.75 19.78
C LEU A 135 1.89 10.57 21.05
N ASN A 136 1.78 11.90 20.99
CA ASN A 136 1.94 12.77 22.15
C ASN A 136 0.94 12.43 23.27
N VAL A 137 -0.32 12.16 22.91
CA VAL A 137 -1.35 11.72 23.89
C VAL A 137 -0.98 10.37 24.50
N LEU A 138 -0.48 9.45 23.68
CA LEU A 138 -0.10 8.12 24.12
C LEU A 138 1.13 8.12 25.06
N GLU A 139 2.08 9.04 24.86
CA GLU A 139 3.23 9.23 25.76
C GLU A 139 2.81 9.75 27.13
N GLN A 140 1.79 10.61 27.18
CA GLN A 140 1.27 11.19 28.41
C GLN A 140 0.22 10.28 29.09
N SER A 141 -0.21 9.21 28.42
CA SER A 141 -1.20 8.27 28.95
C SER A 141 -0.66 7.48 30.15
N PRO A 142 -1.50 7.18 31.17
CA PRO A 142 -1.10 6.43 32.35
C PRO A 142 -0.36 5.12 32.05
N ASP A 143 0.49 4.70 32.97
CA ASP A 143 1.17 3.41 32.85
C ASP A 143 0.29 2.25 33.34
N ILE A 144 -0.71 1.94 32.52
CA ILE A 144 -1.57 0.77 32.66
C ILE A 144 -1.38 -0.18 31.48
N GLU A 145 -1.69 -1.46 31.69
CA GLU A 145 -1.46 -2.53 30.71
C GLU A 145 -1.99 -2.21 29.30
N PHE A 146 -3.20 -1.65 29.22
CA PHE A 146 -3.81 -1.25 27.94
C PHE A 146 -2.92 -0.26 27.14
N TYR A 147 -2.49 0.84 27.77
CA TYR A 147 -1.65 1.83 27.09
C TYR A 147 -0.23 1.31 26.86
N ALA A 148 0.29 0.44 27.73
CA ALA A 148 1.58 -0.22 27.49
C ALA A 148 1.55 -1.11 26.23
N ILE A 149 0.46 -1.86 26.00
CA ILE A 149 0.26 -2.65 24.78
C ILE A 149 0.17 -1.73 23.56
N LEU A 150 -0.59 -0.63 23.66
CA LEU A 150 -0.75 0.33 22.56
C LEU A 150 0.59 1.02 22.21
N ARG A 151 1.34 1.50 23.20
CA ARG A 151 2.70 2.05 23.03
C ARG A 151 3.61 1.07 22.30
N LYS A 152 3.61 -0.19 22.74
CA LYS A 152 4.42 -1.25 22.12
C LYS A 152 4.02 -1.51 20.67
N ALA A 153 2.72 -1.50 20.36
CA ALA A 153 2.22 -1.68 18.99
C ALA A 153 2.61 -0.49 18.09
N CYS A 154 2.38 0.75 18.54
CA CYS A 154 2.77 1.96 17.81
C CYS A 154 4.28 1.97 17.53
N ARG A 155 5.12 1.79 18.55
CA ARG A 155 6.58 1.70 18.37
C ARG A 155 6.99 0.63 17.35
N THR A 156 6.30 -0.51 17.36
CA THR A 156 6.58 -1.61 16.43
C THR A 156 6.29 -1.22 14.98
N LEU A 157 5.15 -0.56 14.72
CA LEU A 157 4.79 -0.08 13.39
C LEU A 157 5.71 1.05 12.93
N LEU A 158 6.06 1.98 13.82
CA LEU A 158 7.01 3.06 13.55
C LEU A 158 8.40 2.51 13.18
N LEU A 159 8.89 1.50 13.90
CA LEU A 159 10.15 0.81 13.58
C LEU A 159 10.11 0.11 12.22
N LEU A 160 8.97 -0.49 11.87
CA LEU A 160 8.77 -1.13 10.57
C LEU A 160 8.84 -0.10 9.44
N SER A 161 8.11 1.01 9.57
CA SER A 161 8.13 2.11 8.59
C SER A 161 9.52 2.71 8.43
N ASP A 162 10.18 3.04 9.54
CA ASP A 162 11.54 3.59 9.57
C ASP A 162 12.54 2.67 8.85
N ARG A 163 12.37 1.35 9.03
CA ARG A 163 13.19 0.36 8.35
C ARG A 163 12.92 0.26 6.85
N ILE A 164 11.66 0.35 6.43
CA ILE A 164 11.29 0.38 5.01
C ILE A 164 11.92 1.61 4.35
N CYS A 165 11.75 2.79 4.94
CA CYS A 165 12.33 4.04 4.44
C CYS A 165 13.86 3.95 4.34
N SER A 166 14.52 3.49 5.41
CA SER A 166 15.99 3.31 5.44
C SER A 166 16.49 2.33 4.37
N ARG A 167 15.77 1.23 4.10
CA ARG A 167 16.16 0.27 3.06
C ARG A 167 15.90 0.76 1.65
N ALA A 168 14.88 1.61 1.48
CA ALA A 168 14.60 2.31 0.23
C ALA A 168 15.55 3.52 0.01
N GLY A 169 16.39 3.86 0.98
CA GLY A 169 17.32 4.99 0.90
C GLY A 169 16.62 6.34 0.95
N LEU A 170 15.49 6.42 1.66
CA LEU A 170 14.69 7.62 1.78
C LEU A 170 15.09 8.42 3.02
N ASP A 171 15.20 9.73 2.85
CA ASP A 171 15.47 10.70 3.92
C ASP A 171 14.17 11.42 4.33
N ALA A 172 14.19 12.07 5.50
CA ALA A 172 13.07 12.88 5.96
C ALA A 172 12.83 14.08 5.05
N PHE A 173 11.55 14.42 4.84
CA PHE A 173 11.06 15.61 4.14
C PHE A 173 11.45 15.68 2.67
N ILE A 174 11.79 14.55 2.05
CA ILE A 174 11.92 14.50 0.59
C ILE A 174 10.54 14.66 -0.05
N CYS A 175 10.47 15.45 -1.11
CA CYS A 175 9.29 15.56 -1.95
C CYS A 175 9.32 14.46 -3.02
N GLY A 176 8.14 13.94 -3.37
CA GLY A 176 7.96 13.11 -4.55
C GLY A 176 7.61 13.95 -5.78
N SER A 177 7.16 13.27 -6.84
CA SER A 177 6.64 13.97 -8.02
C SER A 177 5.24 14.51 -7.75
N GLU A 178 5.05 15.80 -7.95
CA GLU A 178 3.75 16.48 -7.95
C GLU A 178 2.92 16.14 -9.20
N HIS A 179 3.60 15.82 -10.31
CA HIS A 179 2.97 15.71 -11.63
C HIS A 179 2.78 14.28 -12.09
N LYS A 180 1.65 14.06 -12.77
CA LYS A 180 1.26 12.78 -13.34
C LYS A 180 1.88 12.58 -14.74
N VAL A 181 2.84 11.68 -14.88
CA VAL A 181 3.08 10.86 -16.09
C VAL A 181 1.97 9.84 -16.41
N SER A 182 1.73 9.60 -17.70
CA SER A 182 0.71 8.65 -18.17
C SER A 182 1.13 7.19 -18.11
N THR A 183 2.43 6.92 -17.98
CA THR A 183 3.03 5.57 -18.03
C THR A 183 4.23 5.46 -17.10
N LEU A 184 4.42 4.27 -16.52
CA LEU A 184 5.60 3.96 -15.70
C LEU A 184 6.87 3.98 -16.56
N PRO A 185 7.91 4.76 -16.21
CA PRO A 185 9.18 4.75 -16.92
C PRO A 185 9.98 3.48 -16.56
N LEU A 186 9.67 2.36 -17.22
CA LEU A 186 10.19 1.03 -16.90
C LEU A 186 11.72 0.91 -16.83
N ASP A 187 12.41 1.75 -17.61
CA ASP A 187 13.86 1.77 -17.72
C ASP A 187 14.53 2.45 -16.52
N GLN A 188 13.82 3.38 -15.88
CA GLN A 188 14.27 4.09 -14.68
C GLN A 188 13.92 3.33 -13.41
N LEU A 189 13.10 2.28 -13.54
CA LEU A 189 12.64 1.52 -12.40
C LEU A 189 13.69 0.53 -11.89
N PRO A 190 13.91 0.45 -10.57
CA PRO A 190 14.69 -0.63 -9.98
C PRO A 190 14.11 -2.01 -10.35
N THR A 191 14.90 -3.06 -10.20
CA THR A 191 14.39 -4.43 -10.40
C THR A 191 13.34 -4.77 -9.33
N LEU A 192 12.40 -5.66 -9.63
CA LEU A 192 11.45 -6.17 -8.62
C LEU A 192 12.16 -6.78 -7.41
N LYS A 193 13.36 -7.32 -7.61
CA LYS A 193 14.22 -7.80 -6.52
C LYS A 193 14.69 -6.64 -5.62
N ALA A 194 15.04 -5.50 -6.21
CA ALA A 194 15.39 -4.30 -5.46
C ALA A 194 14.18 -3.74 -4.69
N TRP A 195 12.99 -3.70 -5.32
CA TRP A 195 11.73 -3.31 -4.67
C TRP A 195 11.36 -4.22 -3.50
N ALA A 196 11.36 -5.53 -3.72
CA ALA A 196 11.11 -6.51 -2.68
C ALA A 196 12.17 -6.45 -1.57
N SER A 197 13.41 -6.02 -1.90
CA SER A 197 14.45 -5.85 -0.90
C SER A 197 14.24 -4.64 0.00
N ALA A 198 13.50 -3.61 -0.43
CA ALA A 198 13.14 -2.48 0.45
C ALA A 198 12.23 -2.93 1.60
N LEU A 199 11.40 -3.94 1.34
CA LEU A 199 10.50 -4.52 2.33
C LEU A 199 11.24 -5.53 3.21
N PRO A 200 11.14 -5.42 4.55
CA PRO A 200 11.65 -6.45 5.44
C PRO A 200 10.95 -7.78 5.15
N SER A 201 11.70 -8.87 4.97
CA SER A 201 11.09 -10.19 5.04
C SER A 201 10.57 -10.36 6.45
N LEU A 202 9.25 -10.39 6.62
CA LEU A 202 8.63 -10.63 7.93
C LEU A 202 9.13 -11.93 8.58
N THR A 203 9.69 -12.86 7.81
CA THR A 203 10.25 -14.15 8.25
C THR A 203 11.70 -14.11 8.72
N GLN A 204 12.44 -13.00 8.59
CA GLN A 204 13.78 -12.92 9.18
C GLN A 204 13.65 -12.80 10.71
N ARG A 205 13.72 -13.95 11.39
CA ARG A 205 13.83 -14.08 12.84
C ARG A 205 15.10 -13.38 13.34
N SER A 206 15.05 -12.08 13.54
CA SER A 206 15.94 -11.47 14.52
C SER A 206 15.37 -11.76 15.91
N ARG A 207 16.21 -12.12 16.89
CA ARG A 207 15.78 -12.32 18.30
C ARG A 207 15.00 -11.12 18.87
N LYS A 208 15.14 -9.93 18.27
CA LYS A 208 14.41 -8.69 18.62
C LYS A 208 12.97 -8.62 18.06
N TRP A 209 12.59 -9.48 17.12
CA TRP A 209 11.29 -9.44 16.41
C TRP A 209 10.30 -10.54 16.81
N GLY A 210 10.68 -11.47 17.70
CA GLY A 210 9.79 -12.56 18.13
C GLY A 210 8.48 -12.06 18.73
N GLU A 211 8.54 -10.99 19.52
CA GLU A 211 7.35 -10.33 20.10
C GLU A 211 6.63 -9.40 19.10
N THR A 212 7.38 -8.80 18.17
CA THR A 212 6.86 -7.94 17.10
C THR A 212 5.95 -8.70 16.15
N GLN A 213 6.27 -9.96 15.80
CA GLN A 213 5.41 -10.77 14.93
C GLN A 213 4.04 -11.08 15.53
N ALA A 214 3.97 -11.36 16.83
CA ALA A 214 2.70 -11.63 17.52
C ALA A 214 1.78 -10.40 17.52
N LEU A 215 2.35 -9.20 17.61
CA LEU A 215 1.62 -7.94 17.51
C LEU A 215 1.22 -7.61 16.08
N LEU A 216 2.13 -7.79 15.11
CA LEU A 216 1.87 -7.57 13.69
C LEU A 216 0.82 -8.53 13.13
N ARG A 217 0.61 -9.70 13.74
CA ARG A 217 -0.46 -10.64 13.38
C ARG A 217 -1.84 -9.99 13.40
N ASN A 218 -2.08 -9.05 14.34
CA ASN A 218 -3.36 -8.33 14.42
C ASN A 218 -3.52 -7.28 13.31
N PHE A 219 -2.44 -6.96 12.60
CA PHE A 219 -2.40 -6.00 11.50
C PHE A 219 -2.11 -6.68 10.15
N SER A 220 -1.91 -8.00 10.13
CA SER A 220 -1.69 -8.77 8.90
C SER A 220 -3.02 -9.21 8.30
N LEU A 221 -3.20 -9.00 7.00
CA LEU A 221 -4.39 -9.39 6.25
C LEU A 221 -4.50 -10.92 5.99
N LEU A 222 -3.61 -11.73 6.57
CA LEU A 222 -3.62 -13.18 6.42
C LEU A 222 -4.55 -13.83 7.47
N PRO A 223 -5.37 -14.82 7.08
CA PRO A 223 -6.20 -15.53 8.03
C PRO A 223 -5.32 -16.28 9.07
N PRO A 224 -5.77 -16.37 10.35
CA PRO A 224 -5.05 -17.02 11.45
C PRO A 224 -4.54 -18.45 11.15
N THR A 225 -5.21 -19.16 10.26
CA THR A 225 -5.00 -20.58 9.94
C THR A 225 -3.83 -20.84 9.00
N GLU A 226 -3.37 -19.85 8.22
CA GLU A 226 -2.23 -20.02 7.31
C GLU A 226 -0.90 -19.68 7.96
N MET A 227 -0.89 -19.17 9.20
CA MET A 227 0.34 -18.81 9.89
C MET A 227 1.17 -20.00 10.42
N SER A 228 0.57 -21.19 10.54
CA SER A 228 1.26 -22.42 10.97
C SER A 228 1.99 -23.16 9.84
N VAL A 229 1.75 -22.77 8.59
CA VAL A 229 2.33 -23.42 7.40
C VAL A 229 3.65 -22.77 6.96
N TRP A 230 4.05 -21.65 7.59
CA TRP A 230 5.31 -20.94 7.32
C TRP A 230 6.47 -21.43 8.19
N GLY A 231 6.74 -22.74 8.13
CA GLY A 231 8.03 -23.33 8.55
C GLY A 231 9.14 -23.04 7.55
#